data_AF-A0A6H2NKA3-F1
#
_entry.id   AF-A0A6H2NKA3-F1
#
_cell.length_a   1.000
_cell.length_b   1.000
_cell.length_c   1.000
_cell.angle_alpha   90.00
_cell.angle_beta   90.00
_cell.angle_gamma   90.00
#
_symmetry.space_group_name_H-M   'P 1'
#
loop_
_entity.id
_entity.type
_entity.pdbx_description
1 polymer ?
#
loop_
_entity_poly.entity_id
_entity_poly.type
_entity_poly.pdbx_seq_one_letter_code
_entity_poly.pdbx_strand_id
1 'polypeptide(L)'
;MEAGPVHHFKTSPLLWSIGGVGLVALSLVAIAHLRQPQLGSEVSSGVDVAGPGATDPWQQAMDLGWQAAVAAQTAHTAEDWQQVGNLWLAAVVHLKAVPPEAEDYPKAQEKMQEYLANFEAAEARKAEAPAAPTAATLNREAVQHLFTDGPMGFAFASARPQGPHQVVVGQSSDGLASLELIGPADTLTRATLALPQALTESGVSMAGVVYTDHFLTVIMPGQVPGTRGLADRLQALGDAPQPTAIATPGGQQVTFSTEPRTKTVLISVEMPN
;
A
#
# COMPACT_ATOMS: atom_id res chain seq x y z
N MET A 1 -18.84 12.14 58.59
CA MET A 1 -18.83 10.99 57.68
C MET A 1 -19.52 11.47 56.40
N GLU A 2 -18.72 11.99 55.47
CA GLU A 2 -19.18 12.61 54.23
C GLU A 2 -18.96 11.62 53.10
N ALA A 3 -20.02 11.27 52.38
CA ALA A 3 -19.98 10.36 51.24
C ALA A 3 -19.57 11.15 49.99
N GLY A 4 -18.46 10.74 49.35
CA GLY A 4 -17.94 11.37 48.13
C GLY A 4 -18.80 11.11 46.88
N PRO A 5 -18.63 11.92 45.81
CA PRO A 5 -19.44 11.83 44.61
C PRO A 5 -19.02 10.63 43.74
N VAL A 6 -20.02 9.87 43.31
CA VAL A 6 -19.87 8.77 42.36
C VAL A 6 -19.81 9.37 40.96
N HIS A 7 -18.62 9.41 40.37
CA HIS A 7 -18.46 9.79 38.97
C HIS A 7 -19.06 8.70 38.08
N HIS A 8 -20.18 9.02 37.45
CA HIS A 8 -20.70 8.26 36.32
C HIS A 8 -19.71 8.37 35.15
N PHE A 9 -18.94 7.33 34.91
CA PHE A 9 -18.27 7.13 33.61
C PHE A 9 -19.35 6.95 32.56
N LYS A 10 -19.53 7.95 31.71
CA LYS A 10 -20.23 7.78 30.43
C LYS A 10 -19.40 6.79 29.61
N THR A 11 -19.92 5.58 29.44
CA THR A 11 -19.46 4.60 28.47
C THR A 11 -19.55 5.25 27.08
N SER A 12 -18.39 5.58 26.51
CA SER A 12 -18.29 6.13 25.15
C SER A 12 -18.73 5.09 24.11
N PRO A 13 -19.66 5.41 23.20
CA PRO A 13 -20.06 4.52 22.10
C PRO A 13 -19.12 4.74 20.90
N LEU A 14 -17.86 4.37 21.01
CA LEU A 14 -16.88 4.41 19.90
C LEU A 14 -15.99 3.16 19.93
N LEU A 15 -16.62 2.01 20.12
CA LEU A 15 -16.00 0.68 20.07
C LEU A 15 -16.76 -0.17 19.04
N TRP A 16 -16.84 0.31 17.80
CA TRP A 16 -17.37 -0.49 16.69
C TRP A 16 -16.29 -0.72 15.64
N SER A 17 -15.80 -1.96 15.66
CA SER A 17 -15.43 -2.75 14.49
C SER A 17 -14.48 -2.10 13.48
N ILE A 18 -13.19 -2.33 13.72
CA ILE A 18 -12.17 -2.55 12.68
C ILE A 18 -12.59 -3.70 11.71
N GLY A 19 -13.66 -4.45 12.03
CA GLY A 19 -14.22 -5.54 11.24
C GLY A 19 -15.22 -5.13 10.16
N GLY A 20 -14.80 -4.28 9.22
CA GLY A 20 -15.48 -4.11 7.93
C GLY A 20 -14.52 -4.26 6.74
N VAL A 21 -13.24 -3.93 6.92
CA VAL A 21 -12.18 -4.22 5.94
C VAL A 21 -10.91 -4.81 6.60
N GLY A 22 -10.79 -4.73 7.94
CA GLY A 22 -9.65 -5.31 8.68
C GLY A 22 -9.80 -6.76 9.15
N LEU A 23 -10.98 -7.39 9.05
CA LEU A 23 -11.18 -8.80 9.47
C LEU A 23 -11.38 -9.80 8.34
N VAL A 24 -11.41 -9.40 7.07
CA VAL A 24 -11.46 -10.35 5.94
C VAL A 24 -10.06 -10.60 5.31
N ALA A 25 -9.04 -9.81 5.67
CA ALA A 25 -7.66 -9.99 5.17
C ALA A 25 -6.64 -10.51 6.23
N LEU A 26 -7.11 -11.10 7.34
CA LEU A 26 -6.23 -11.82 8.30
C LEU A 26 -6.60 -13.31 8.44
N SER A 27 -7.14 -13.90 7.37
CA SER A 27 -7.25 -15.36 7.26
C SER A 27 -6.82 -15.80 5.87
N LEU A 28 -5.59 -16.36 5.82
CA LEU A 28 -5.01 -17.21 4.77
C LEU A 28 -4.21 -16.51 3.63
N VAL A 29 -2.97 -16.13 3.91
CA VAL A 29 -1.85 -16.27 2.93
C VAL A 29 -0.71 -17.09 3.57
N ALA A 30 -1.05 -18.20 4.23
CA ALA A 30 -0.05 -19.11 4.82
C ALA A 30 -0.12 -20.55 4.28
N ILE A 31 -0.99 -20.88 3.32
CA ILE A 31 -1.09 -22.25 2.79
C ILE A 31 -1.22 -22.25 1.26
N ALA A 32 -0.17 -21.82 0.57
CA ALA A 32 0.03 -22.17 -0.86
C ALA A 32 1.47 -22.61 -1.18
N HIS A 33 2.38 -22.68 -0.20
CA HIS A 33 3.78 -23.06 -0.42
C HIS A 33 4.25 -24.30 0.34
N LEU A 34 3.33 -25.09 0.92
CA LEU A 34 3.67 -26.35 1.57
C LEU A 34 2.84 -27.51 1.02
N ARG A 35 3.24 -28.04 -0.14
CA ARG A 35 2.93 -29.42 -0.55
C ARG A 35 4.07 -30.04 -1.35
N GLN A 36 5.10 -30.47 -0.60
CA GLN A 36 5.64 -31.84 -0.54
C GLN A 36 6.14 -32.56 -1.83
N PRO A 37 7.00 -33.58 -1.68
CA PRO A 37 8.24 -33.74 -2.41
C PRO A 37 8.10 -34.46 -3.76
N GLN A 38 9.01 -34.10 -4.67
CA GLN A 38 9.29 -34.81 -5.91
C GLN A 38 9.81 -36.22 -5.60
N LEU A 39 8.97 -37.25 -5.80
CA LEU A 39 9.42 -38.61 -6.08
C LEU A 39 8.49 -39.25 -7.11
N GLY A 40 8.94 -39.20 -8.37
CA GLY A 40 8.82 -40.24 -9.40
C GLY A 40 7.44 -40.83 -9.71
N SER A 41 6.91 -40.51 -10.89
CA SER A 41 6.87 -41.43 -12.05
C SER A 41 5.97 -40.86 -13.15
N GLU A 42 6.64 -40.54 -14.25
CA GLU A 42 6.26 -40.53 -15.67
C GLU A 42 4.80 -40.77 -16.15
N VAL A 43 4.36 -39.78 -16.97
CA VAL A 43 3.75 -39.88 -18.31
C VAL A 43 2.26 -40.27 -18.45
N SER A 44 1.44 -39.31 -18.90
CA SER A 44 0.74 -39.43 -20.18
C SER A 44 0.29 -38.07 -20.73
N SER A 45 0.64 -37.85 -22.00
CA SER A 45 0.51 -36.61 -22.76
C SER A 45 -0.93 -36.32 -23.18
N GLY A 46 -1.41 -35.11 -22.86
CA GLY A 46 -2.50 -34.43 -23.56
C GLY A 46 -1.96 -33.08 -24.02
N VAL A 47 -1.72 -32.94 -25.32
CA VAL A 47 -1.33 -31.68 -25.95
C VAL A 47 -2.59 -30.81 -26.05
N ASP A 48 -2.72 -29.82 -25.17
CA ASP A 48 -3.59 -28.68 -25.41
C ASP A 48 -2.74 -27.43 -25.64
N VAL A 49 -2.93 -26.86 -26.82
CA VAL A 49 -2.21 -25.70 -27.35
C VAL A 49 -2.81 -24.44 -26.73
N ALA A 50 -2.36 -24.08 -25.53
CA ALA A 50 -2.53 -22.74 -24.98
C ALA A 50 -1.27 -21.92 -25.28
N GLY A 51 -1.40 -20.88 -26.10
CA GLY A 51 -0.29 -19.99 -26.46
C GLY A 51 0.35 -19.32 -25.24
N PRO A 52 1.65 -18.97 -25.30
CA PRO A 52 2.32 -18.28 -24.21
C PRO A 52 1.85 -16.82 -24.17
N GLY A 53 1.05 -16.46 -23.16
CA GLY A 53 0.84 -15.04 -22.83
C GLY A 53 -0.47 -14.64 -22.15
N ALA A 54 -1.50 -15.49 -22.06
CA ALA A 54 -2.71 -15.15 -21.33
C ALA A 54 -2.52 -15.50 -19.85
N THR A 55 -2.27 -14.50 -19.00
CA THR A 55 -2.30 -14.68 -17.54
C THR A 55 -3.68 -15.19 -17.12
N ASP A 56 -3.74 -16.21 -16.26
CA ASP A 56 -4.98 -16.80 -15.75
C ASP A 56 -5.90 -15.72 -15.11
N PRO A 57 -7.19 -15.60 -15.52
CA PRO A 57 -8.12 -14.64 -14.93
C PRO A 57 -8.29 -14.78 -13.41
N TRP A 58 -8.24 -16.00 -12.87
CA TRP A 58 -8.33 -16.20 -11.42
C TRP A 58 -7.13 -15.56 -10.71
N GLN A 59 -5.90 -15.84 -11.17
CA GLN A 59 -4.71 -15.21 -10.63
C GLN A 59 -4.75 -13.67 -10.72
N GLN A 60 -5.20 -13.11 -11.86
CA GLN A 60 -5.33 -11.66 -12.02
C GLN A 60 -6.30 -11.04 -11.01
N ALA A 61 -7.42 -11.71 -10.76
CA ALA A 61 -8.37 -11.26 -9.75
C ALA A 61 -7.78 -11.26 -8.34
N MET A 62 -7.08 -12.34 -7.95
CA MET A 62 -6.45 -12.44 -6.64
C MET A 62 -5.39 -11.35 -6.44
N ASP A 63 -4.60 -11.09 -7.48
CA ASP A 63 -3.60 -10.02 -7.46
C ASP A 63 -4.27 -8.65 -7.26
N LEU A 64 -5.34 -8.33 -8.00
CA LEU A 64 -6.06 -7.06 -7.85
C LEU A 64 -6.78 -6.93 -6.51
N GLY A 65 -7.35 -8.02 -5.99
CA GLY A 65 -7.97 -8.04 -4.67
C GLY A 65 -6.95 -7.81 -3.55
N TRP A 66 -5.76 -8.40 -3.66
CA TRP A 66 -4.66 -8.12 -2.73
C TRP A 66 -4.23 -6.65 -2.80
N GLN A 67 -4.09 -6.09 -4.01
CA GLN A 67 -3.78 -4.67 -4.20
C GLN A 67 -4.85 -3.76 -3.57
N ALA A 68 -6.13 -4.09 -3.74
CA ALA A 68 -7.23 -3.36 -3.13
C ALA A 68 -7.17 -3.42 -1.59
N ALA A 69 -6.87 -4.58 -1.02
CA ALA A 69 -6.71 -4.75 0.42
C ALA A 69 -5.51 -3.99 0.98
N VAL A 70 -4.40 -3.92 0.24
CA VAL A 70 -3.22 -3.11 0.62
C VAL A 70 -3.58 -1.62 0.60
N ALA A 71 -4.15 -1.14 -0.50
CA ALA A 71 -4.57 0.26 -0.62
C ALA A 71 -5.61 0.65 0.45
N ALA A 72 -6.52 -0.26 0.81
CA ALA A 72 -7.53 0.00 1.83
C ALA A 72 -6.95 0.20 3.24
N GLN A 73 -5.75 -0.32 3.51
CA GLN A 73 -5.08 -0.14 4.80
C GLN A 73 -4.49 1.27 4.93
N THR A 74 -4.18 1.92 3.81
CA THR A 74 -3.49 3.21 3.76
C THR A 74 -4.41 4.35 3.33
N ALA A 75 -5.63 4.03 2.86
CA ALA A 75 -6.60 5.00 2.37
C ALA A 75 -7.12 5.93 3.47
N HIS A 76 -7.03 7.23 3.20
CA HIS A 76 -7.51 8.27 4.11
C HIS A 76 -8.48 9.23 3.42
N THR A 77 -8.28 9.51 2.14
CA THR A 77 -9.03 10.50 1.37
C THR A 77 -10.09 9.86 0.49
N ALA A 78 -11.06 10.65 0.02
CA ALA A 78 -12.09 10.18 -0.91
C ALA A 78 -11.48 9.59 -2.20
N GLU A 79 -10.41 10.20 -2.69
CA GLU A 79 -9.63 9.71 -3.84
C GLU A 79 -8.97 8.36 -3.54
N ASP A 80 -8.39 8.16 -2.36
CA ASP A 80 -7.81 6.87 -1.97
C ASP A 80 -8.88 5.78 -1.93
N TRP A 81 -10.02 6.05 -1.31
CA TRP A 81 -11.12 5.09 -1.23
C TRP A 81 -11.74 4.80 -2.59
N GLN A 82 -11.75 5.78 -3.50
CA GLN A 82 -12.12 5.54 -4.90
C GLN A 82 -11.14 4.58 -5.58
N GLN A 83 -9.83 4.73 -5.37
CA GLN A 83 -8.83 3.80 -5.91
C GLN A 83 -9.04 2.39 -5.37
N VAL A 84 -9.29 2.25 -4.06
CA VAL A 84 -9.64 0.95 -3.43
C VAL A 84 -10.85 0.33 -4.11
N GLY A 85 -11.93 1.09 -4.28
CA GLY A 85 -13.15 0.63 -4.97
C GLY A 85 -12.87 0.18 -6.41
N ASN A 86 -12.10 0.96 -7.17
CA ASN A 86 -11.73 0.62 -8.54
C ASN A 86 -10.95 -0.70 -8.62
N LEU A 87 -10.03 -0.96 -7.68
CA LEU A 87 -9.27 -2.22 -7.63
C LEU A 87 -10.18 -3.42 -7.31
N TRP A 88 -11.11 -3.29 -6.35
CA TRP A 88 -12.09 -4.35 -6.07
C TRP A 88 -12.96 -4.66 -7.28
N LEU A 89 -13.46 -3.62 -7.97
CA LEU A 89 -14.30 -3.80 -9.15
C LEU A 89 -13.52 -4.44 -10.31
N ALA A 90 -12.26 -4.04 -10.53
CA ALA A 90 -11.39 -4.67 -11.51
C ALA A 90 -11.16 -6.15 -11.19
N ALA A 91 -10.90 -6.50 -9.92
CA ALA A 91 -10.78 -7.90 -9.51
C ALA A 91 -12.04 -8.71 -9.81
N VAL A 92 -13.23 -8.14 -9.54
CA VAL A 92 -14.53 -8.77 -9.87
C VAL A 92 -14.69 -9.02 -11.37
N VAL A 93 -14.22 -8.11 -12.24
CA VAL A 93 -14.25 -8.32 -13.69
C VAL A 93 -13.45 -9.57 -14.09
N HIS A 94 -12.28 -9.78 -13.49
CA HIS A 94 -11.47 -10.97 -13.75
C HIS A 94 -12.09 -12.26 -13.18
N LEU A 95 -12.71 -12.22 -11.99
CA LEU A 95 -13.44 -13.37 -11.44
C LEU A 95 -14.60 -13.82 -12.33
N LYS A 96 -15.31 -12.86 -12.93
CA LYS A 96 -16.39 -13.15 -13.90
C LYS A 96 -15.87 -13.80 -15.19
N ALA A 97 -14.60 -13.61 -15.52
CA ALA A 97 -13.98 -14.17 -16.71
C ALA A 97 -13.43 -15.60 -16.49
N VAL A 98 -13.48 -16.13 -15.27
CA VAL A 98 -13.08 -17.53 -14.98
C VAL A 98 -14.10 -18.49 -15.63
N PRO A 99 -13.67 -19.42 -16.50
CA PRO A 99 -14.58 -20.35 -17.16
C PRO A 99 -15.27 -21.31 -16.16
N PRO A 100 -16.55 -21.67 -16.35
CA PRO A 100 -17.27 -22.63 -15.51
C PRO A 100 -16.60 -24.00 -15.33
N GLU A 101 -15.74 -24.38 -16.28
CA GLU A 101 -15.03 -25.65 -16.40
C GLU A 101 -13.67 -25.60 -15.69
N ALA A 102 -13.21 -24.41 -15.30
CA ALA A 102 -11.97 -24.25 -14.56
C ALA A 102 -12.13 -24.78 -13.12
N GLU A 103 -11.08 -25.40 -12.59
CA GLU A 103 -11.06 -25.94 -11.23
C GLU A 103 -11.39 -24.88 -10.17
N ASP A 104 -10.95 -23.64 -10.38
CA ASP A 104 -11.16 -22.54 -9.45
C ASP A 104 -12.51 -21.82 -9.62
N TYR A 105 -13.38 -22.22 -10.56
CA TYR A 105 -14.65 -21.53 -10.80
C TYR A 105 -15.54 -21.41 -9.55
N PRO A 106 -15.75 -22.46 -8.72
CA PRO A 106 -16.54 -22.31 -7.50
C PRO A 106 -15.94 -21.26 -6.54
N LYS A 107 -14.61 -21.26 -6.38
CA LYS A 107 -13.92 -20.28 -5.53
C LYS A 107 -14.00 -18.87 -6.11
N ALA A 108 -13.99 -18.74 -7.44
CA ALA A 108 -14.15 -17.47 -8.13
C ALA A 108 -15.51 -16.83 -7.85
N GLN A 109 -16.58 -17.63 -7.86
CA GLN A 109 -17.93 -17.14 -7.54
C GLN A 109 -18.05 -16.70 -6.08
N GLU A 110 -17.44 -17.43 -5.14
CA GLU A 110 -17.39 -17.04 -3.73
C GLU A 110 -16.61 -15.73 -3.53
N LYS A 111 -15.40 -15.64 -4.10
CA LYS A 111 -14.57 -14.43 -4.00
C LYS A 111 -15.21 -13.22 -4.64
N MET A 112 -16.01 -13.39 -5.70
CA MET A 112 -16.70 -12.28 -6.34
C MET A 112 -17.69 -11.62 -5.38
N GLN A 113 -18.41 -12.39 -4.57
CA GLN A 113 -19.34 -11.84 -3.58
C GLN A 113 -18.60 -11.07 -2.49
N GLU A 114 -17.48 -11.62 -2.00
CA GLU A 114 -16.61 -10.94 -1.03
C GLU A 114 -16.08 -9.61 -1.59
N TYR A 115 -15.60 -9.59 -2.83
CA TYR A 115 -15.02 -8.38 -3.42
C TYR A 115 -16.07 -7.32 -3.74
N LEU A 116 -17.30 -7.72 -4.07
CA LEU A 116 -18.43 -6.78 -4.20
C LEU A 116 -18.77 -6.13 -2.85
N ALA A 117 -18.79 -6.90 -1.76
CA ALA A 117 -19.01 -6.34 -0.43
C ALA A 117 -17.88 -5.37 -0.02
N ASN A 118 -16.63 -5.70 -0.34
CA ASN A 118 -15.49 -4.82 -0.10
C ASN A 118 -15.56 -3.53 -0.94
N PHE A 119 -16.04 -3.61 -2.19
CA PHE A 119 -16.31 -2.44 -3.02
C PHE A 119 -17.36 -1.52 -2.39
N GLU A 120 -18.50 -2.06 -1.93
CA GLU A 120 -19.53 -1.27 -1.25
C GLU A 120 -18.98 -0.58 0.01
N ALA A 121 -18.17 -1.29 0.79
CA ALA A 121 -17.52 -0.72 1.97
C ALA A 121 -16.50 0.38 1.61
N ALA A 122 -15.85 0.31 0.46
CA ALA A 122 -14.96 1.36 -0.03
C ALA A 122 -15.76 2.61 -0.46
N GLU A 123 -16.87 2.43 -1.18
CA GLU A 123 -17.75 3.54 -1.59
C GLU A 123 -18.39 4.25 -0.38
N ALA A 124 -18.78 3.49 0.65
CA ALA A 124 -19.28 4.07 1.89
C ALA A 124 -18.22 4.96 2.57
N ARG A 125 -16.98 4.46 2.70
CA ARG A 125 -15.88 5.24 3.29
C ARG A 125 -15.48 6.45 2.45
N LYS A 126 -15.51 6.32 1.13
CA LYS A 126 -15.28 7.44 0.20
C LYS A 126 -16.23 8.60 0.47
N ALA A 127 -17.50 8.32 0.79
CA ALA A 127 -18.49 9.35 1.06
C ALA A 127 -18.25 10.12 2.38
N GLU A 128 -17.55 9.50 3.34
CA GLU A 128 -17.23 10.10 4.64
C GLU A 128 -15.83 10.73 4.69
N ALA A 129 -14.94 10.33 3.77
CA ALA A 129 -13.55 10.73 3.75
C ALA A 129 -13.34 12.19 3.32
N PRO A 130 -12.31 12.87 3.86
CA PRO A 130 -11.92 14.20 3.38
C PRO A 130 -11.44 14.14 1.93
N ALA A 131 -11.56 15.25 1.21
CA ALA A 131 -10.95 15.40 -0.11
C ALA A 131 -9.42 15.36 -0.01
N ALA A 132 -8.77 14.78 -1.01
CA ALA A 132 -7.32 14.76 -1.09
C ALA A 132 -6.75 16.18 -1.21
N PRO A 133 -5.58 16.43 -0.62
CA PRO A 133 -4.86 17.68 -0.87
C PRO A 133 -4.51 17.77 -2.35
N THR A 134 -4.72 18.95 -2.94
CA THR A 134 -4.30 19.20 -4.32
C THR A 134 -2.78 19.43 -4.38
N ALA A 135 -2.18 19.21 -5.55
CA ALA A 135 -0.75 19.51 -5.77
C ALA A 135 -0.39 20.97 -5.43
N ALA A 136 -1.32 21.92 -5.58
CA ALA A 136 -1.12 23.33 -5.25
C ALA A 136 -1.06 23.61 -3.73
N THR A 137 -1.54 22.68 -2.90
CA THR A 137 -1.58 22.80 -1.44
C THR A 137 -0.58 21.88 -0.74
N LEU A 138 0.16 21.06 -1.50
CA LEU A 138 1.10 20.10 -0.96
C LEU A 138 2.41 20.81 -0.57
N ASN A 139 2.47 21.24 0.70
CA ASN A 139 3.68 21.79 1.31
C ASN A 139 4.21 20.85 2.40
N ARG A 140 5.39 21.18 2.95
CA ARG A 140 6.07 20.34 3.94
C ARG A 140 5.24 20.14 5.21
N GLU A 141 4.57 21.19 5.68
CA GLU A 141 3.74 21.13 6.89
C GLU A 141 2.48 20.27 6.67
N ALA A 142 1.78 20.45 5.55
CA ALA A 142 0.65 19.62 5.15
C ALA A 142 1.05 18.14 5.07
N VAL A 143 2.21 17.84 4.48
CA VAL A 143 2.74 16.47 4.42
C VAL A 143 3.02 15.93 5.84
N GLN A 144 3.63 16.70 6.73
CA GLN A 144 3.81 16.27 8.13
C GLN A 144 2.48 15.90 8.77
N HIS A 145 1.46 16.76 8.66
CA HIS A 145 0.14 16.49 9.20
C HIS A 145 -0.48 15.20 8.63
N LEU A 146 -0.43 15.01 7.31
CA LEU A 146 -0.99 13.81 6.67
C LEU A 146 -0.31 12.52 7.15
N PHE A 147 1.00 12.52 7.34
CA PHE A 147 1.71 11.35 7.85
C PHE A 147 1.55 11.16 9.37
N THR A 148 1.36 12.24 10.14
CA THR A 148 1.07 12.16 11.58
C THR A 148 -0.33 11.63 11.84
N ASP A 149 -1.33 12.11 11.10
CA ASP A 149 -2.74 11.72 11.27
C ASP A 149 -3.09 10.44 10.48
N GLY A 150 -2.20 10.02 9.57
CA GLY A 150 -2.34 8.83 8.75
C GLY A 150 -2.18 7.51 9.52
N PRO A 151 -2.51 6.37 8.89
CA PRO A 151 -2.61 5.07 9.55
C PRO A 151 -1.29 4.54 10.10
N MET A 152 -0.15 5.00 9.58
CA MET A 152 1.18 4.60 10.04
C MET A 152 1.72 5.48 11.19
N GLY A 153 1.05 6.62 11.46
CA GLY A 153 1.33 7.53 12.57
C GLY A 153 2.80 7.93 12.69
N PHE A 154 3.22 8.95 11.95
CA PHE A 154 4.60 9.46 12.04
C PHE A 154 4.77 10.51 13.14
N ALA A 155 5.79 10.31 13.97
CA ALA A 155 6.27 11.32 14.91
C ALA A 155 7.47 12.07 14.32
N PHE A 156 7.31 13.37 14.07
CA PHE A 156 8.36 14.21 13.49
C PHE A 156 9.20 14.91 14.57
N ALA A 157 10.52 14.87 14.38
CA ALA A 157 11.46 15.68 15.15
C ALA A 157 11.38 17.16 14.74
N SER A 158 11.93 18.05 15.57
CA SER A 158 12.03 19.47 15.22
C SER A 158 12.89 19.69 13.97
N ALA A 159 12.51 20.69 13.16
CA ALA A 159 13.25 21.04 11.95
C ALA A 159 14.70 21.42 12.26
N ARG A 160 15.64 20.83 11.51
CA ARG A 160 17.07 21.12 11.60
C ARG A 160 17.53 21.85 10.34
N PRO A 161 18.39 22.88 10.46
CA PRO A 161 18.99 23.51 9.29
C PRO A 161 20.01 22.55 8.64
N GLN A 162 19.94 22.42 7.31
CA GLN A 162 20.91 21.70 6.49
C GLN A 162 21.24 22.54 5.25
N GLY A 163 22.28 23.38 5.36
CA GLY A 163 22.59 24.36 4.33
C GLY A 163 21.47 25.39 4.15
N PRO A 164 21.01 25.68 2.91
CA PRO A 164 19.91 26.61 2.67
C PRO A 164 18.52 26.01 2.95
N HIS A 165 18.43 24.70 3.21
CA HIS A 165 17.17 24.01 3.44
C HIS A 165 16.97 23.68 4.91
N GLN A 166 15.71 23.48 5.30
CA GLN A 166 15.35 22.85 6.55
C GLN A 166 15.00 21.39 6.29
N VAL A 167 15.38 20.53 7.23
CA VAL A 167 15.10 19.09 7.18
C VAL A 167 14.30 18.71 8.40
N VAL A 168 13.22 17.96 8.18
CA VAL A 168 12.42 17.34 9.23
C VAL A 168 12.48 15.83 9.01
N VAL A 169 12.71 15.08 10.07
CA VAL A 169 12.74 13.61 10.03
C VAL A 169 11.63 13.07 10.93
N GLY A 170 10.77 12.23 10.36
CA GLY A 170 9.76 11.48 11.07
C GLY A 170 10.12 10.00 11.17
N GLN A 171 9.60 9.35 12.20
CA GLN A 171 9.66 7.89 12.38
C GLN A 171 8.23 7.37 12.46
N SER A 172 7.94 6.25 11.81
CA SER A 172 6.65 5.57 11.95
C SER A 172 6.47 5.03 13.37
N SER A 173 5.21 4.93 13.80
CA SER A 173 4.85 4.45 15.14
C SER A 173 5.32 3.02 15.44
N ASP A 174 5.45 2.19 14.41
CA ASP A 174 5.97 0.81 14.49
C ASP A 174 7.50 0.71 14.33
N GLY A 175 8.18 1.83 14.03
CA GLY A 175 9.62 1.89 13.82
C GLY A 175 10.13 1.21 12.54
N LEU A 176 9.24 0.84 11.61
CA LEU A 176 9.61 0.18 10.35
C LEU A 176 10.05 1.14 9.25
N ALA A 177 9.72 2.43 9.38
CA ALA A 177 10.04 3.43 8.37
C ALA A 177 10.48 4.75 8.99
N SER A 178 11.25 5.49 8.21
CA SER A 178 11.54 6.89 8.48
C SER A 178 11.29 7.75 7.25
N LEU A 179 10.87 8.98 7.48
CA LEU A 179 10.52 9.93 6.44
C LEU A 179 11.35 11.20 6.62
N GLU A 180 12.12 11.57 5.61
CA GLU A 180 12.85 12.82 5.57
C GLU A 180 12.14 13.80 4.62
N LEU A 181 11.85 15.00 5.12
CA LEU A 181 11.21 16.08 4.37
C LEU A 181 12.14 17.28 4.31
N ILE A 182 12.47 17.72 3.10
CA ILE A 182 13.41 18.81 2.83
C ILE A 182 12.66 20.00 2.22
N GLY A 183 12.86 21.18 2.79
CA GLY A 183 12.26 22.44 2.34
C GLY A 183 11.83 23.34 3.51
N PRO A 184 11.47 24.61 3.24
CA PRO A 184 10.81 25.46 4.25
C PRO A 184 9.41 24.90 4.62
N ALA A 185 8.73 25.52 5.59
CA ALA A 185 7.43 25.02 6.05
C ALA A 185 6.35 25.02 4.95
N ASP A 186 6.36 26.07 4.13
CA ASP A 186 5.41 26.37 3.07
C ASP A 186 5.79 25.77 1.71
N THR A 187 6.95 25.14 1.57
CA THR A 187 7.41 24.51 0.32
C THR A 187 8.06 23.17 0.59
N LEU A 188 7.63 22.13 -0.12
CA LEU A 188 8.32 20.84 -0.12
C LEU A 188 9.23 20.76 -1.35
N THR A 189 10.52 20.51 -1.13
CA THR A 189 11.52 20.36 -2.21
C THR A 189 11.78 18.89 -2.51
N ARG A 190 11.94 18.08 -1.46
CA ARG A 190 12.16 16.64 -1.58
C ARG A 190 11.55 15.92 -0.39
N ALA A 191 10.99 14.75 -0.65
CA ALA A 191 10.60 13.80 0.39
C ALA A 191 11.31 12.46 0.15
N THR A 192 11.83 11.84 1.20
CA THR A 192 12.54 10.55 1.12
C THR A 192 12.00 9.60 2.17
N LEU A 193 11.43 8.49 1.73
CA LEU A 193 11.07 7.37 2.59
C LEU A 193 12.24 6.40 2.67
N ALA A 194 12.63 6.02 3.88
CA ALA A 194 13.65 5.01 4.15
C ALA A 194 13.06 3.81 4.87
N LEU A 195 13.28 2.62 4.32
CA LEU A 195 12.73 1.35 4.76
C LEU A 195 13.85 0.34 5.03
N PRO A 196 14.34 0.25 6.28
CA PRO A 196 15.45 -0.65 6.64
C PRO A 196 15.12 -2.15 6.47
N GLN A 197 13.83 -2.50 6.52
CA GLN A 197 13.33 -3.89 6.47
C GLN A 197 12.40 -4.15 5.28
N ALA A 198 12.51 -3.35 4.22
CA ALA A 198 11.72 -3.57 3.01
C ALA A 198 12.15 -4.81 2.22
N LEU A 199 13.40 -5.26 2.38
CA LEU A 199 13.94 -6.44 1.71
C LEU A 199 14.28 -7.52 2.74
N THR A 200 13.77 -8.71 2.49
CA THR A 200 14.00 -9.91 3.30
C THR A 200 14.72 -10.98 2.48
N GLU A 201 15.14 -12.07 3.11
CA GLU A 201 15.68 -13.23 2.39
C GLU A 201 14.67 -13.83 1.39
N SER A 202 13.38 -13.63 1.64
CA SER A 202 12.28 -14.13 0.81
C SER A 202 11.78 -13.11 -0.21
N GLY A 203 12.47 -11.97 -0.36
CA GLY A 203 12.08 -10.87 -1.26
C GLY A 203 11.49 -9.68 -0.51
N VAL A 204 10.67 -8.88 -1.19
CA VAL A 204 10.07 -7.64 -0.65
C VAL A 204 9.09 -7.95 0.48
N SER A 205 9.20 -7.22 1.59
CA SER A 205 8.25 -7.32 2.69
C SER A 205 6.93 -6.62 2.37
N MET A 206 5.83 -7.17 2.87
CA MET A 206 4.50 -6.54 2.77
C MET A 206 4.48 -5.13 3.34
N ALA A 207 5.14 -4.92 4.49
CA ALA A 207 5.30 -3.60 5.08
C ALA A 207 5.99 -2.65 4.10
N GLY A 208 7.06 -3.08 3.43
CA GLY A 208 7.75 -2.26 2.43
C GLY A 208 6.84 -1.78 1.31
N VAL A 209 5.96 -2.64 0.79
CA VAL A 209 4.96 -2.26 -0.23
C VAL A 209 3.95 -1.27 0.32
N VAL A 210 3.37 -1.54 1.50
CA VAL A 210 2.37 -0.68 2.15
C VAL A 210 2.91 0.73 2.43
N TYR A 211 4.12 0.81 3.00
CA TYR A 211 4.77 2.10 3.28
C TYR A 211 5.08 2.87 1.99
N THR A 212 5.57 2.17 0.96
CA THR A 212 5.88 2.80 -0.34
C THR A 212 4.62 3.32 -1.02
N ASP A 213 3.55 2.52 -1.04
CA ASP A 213 2.27 2.91 -1.62
C ASP A 213 1.72 4.16 -0.94
N HIS A 214 1.57 4.15 0.39
CA HIS A 214 1.09 5.32 1.13
C HIS A 214 1.97 6.56 0.91
N PHE A 215 3.30 6.38 0.90
CA PHE A 215 4.21 7.49 0.68
C PHE A 215 4.01 8.14 -0.69
N LEU A 216 3.91 7.34 -1.74
CA LEU A 216 3.70 7.88 -3.09
C LEU A 216 2.29 8.47 -3.24
N THR A 217 1.28 7.90 -2.58
CA THR A 217 -0.09 8.44 -2.53
C THR A 217 -0.15 9.82 -1.89
N VAL A 218 0.53 10.03 -0.75
CA VAL A 218 0.56 11.32 -0.08
C VAL A 218 1.38 12.35 -0.86
N ILE A 219 2.53 11.96 -1.40
CA ILE A 219 3.48 12.89 -2.02
C ILE A 219 3.13 13.20 -3.48
N MET A 220 2.41 12.30 -4.16
CA MET A 220 2.01 12.45 -5.57
C MET A 220 0.56 12.01 -5.77
N PRO A 221 -0.41 12.74 -5.19
CA PRO A 221 -1.81 12.37 -5.23
C PRO A 221 -2.30 12.25 -6.69
N GLY A 222 -2.90 11.10 -7.00
CA GLY A 222 -3.43 10.80 -8.35
C GLY A 222 -2.39 10.42 -9.41
N GLN A 223 -1.10 10.26 -9.05
CA GLN A 223 -0.03 9.87 -9.99
C GLN A 223 0.73 8.59 -9.58
N VAL A 224 0.16 7.79 -8.67
CA VAL A 224 0.82 6.62 -8.09
C VAL A 224 0.90 5.46 -9.09
N PRO A 225 2.07 4.83 -9.29
CA PRO A 225 2.16 3.56 -10.00
C PRO A 225 1.37 2.48 -9.24
N GLY A 226 0.57 1.66 -9.93
CA GLY A 226 -0.15 0.57 -9.28
C GLY A 226 0.76 -0.34 -8.44
N THR A 227 0.22 -0.86 -7.34
CA THR A 227 0.92 -1.64 -6.29
C THR A 227 1.76 -2.83 -6.80
N ARG A 228 1.32 -3.56 -7.85
CA ARG A 228 2.15 -4.61 -8.47
C ARG A 228 3.44 -4.05 -9.08
N GLY A 229 3.33 -2.92 -9.78
CA GLY A 229 4.48 -2.21 -10.32
C GLY A 229 5.42 -1.70 -9.23
N LEU A 230 4.91 -1.42 -8.03
CA LEU A 230 5.74 -1.07 -6.86
C LEU A 230 6.47 -2.30 -6.31
N ALA A 231 5.78 -3.42 -6.10
CA ALA A 231 6.39 -4.66 -5.62
C ALA A 231 7.50 -5.16 -6.57
N ASP A 232 7.24 -5.16 -7.89
CA ASP A 232 8.23 -5.57 -8.90
C ASP A 232 9.47 -4.65 -8.88
N ARG A 233 9.27 -3.34 -8.66
CA ARG A 233 10.38 -2.38 -8.54
C ARG A 233 11.19 -2.57 -7.27
N LEU A 234 10.53 -2.78 -6.14
CA LEU A 234 11.21 -3.06 -4.88
C LEU A 234 11.98 -4.38 -4.96
N GLN A 235 11.43 -5.39 -5.64
CA GLN A 235 12.10 -6.67 -5.86
C GLN A 235 13.34 -6.48 -6.75
N ALA A 236 13.20 -5.72 -7.85
CA ALA A 236 14.31 -5.41 -8.74
C ALA A 236 15.47 -4.70 -8.03
N LEU A 237 15.21 -3.86 -7.02
CA LEU A 237 16.26 -3.27 -6.19
C LEU A 237 17.01 -4.29 -5.33
N GLY A 238 16.32 -5.34 -4.86
CA GLY A 238 16.95 -6.44 -4.14
C GLY A 238 17.87 -7.27 -5.03
N ASP A 239 17.45 -7.50 -6.28
CA ASP A 239 18.20 -8.30 -7.25
C ASP A 239 19.36 -7.51 -7.89
N ALA A 240 19.13 -6.23 -8.18
CA ALA A 240 20.09 -5.32 -8.77
C ALA A 240 19.97 -3.92 -8.10
N PRO A 241 20.86 -3.57 -7.16
CA PRO A 241 20.77 -2.36 -6.34
C PRO A 241 21.11 -1.06 -7.10
N GLN A 242 20.81 -0.99 -8.39
CA GLN A 242 21.02 0.20 -9.22
C GLN A 242 19.85 1.17 -9.04
N PRO A 243 20.13 2.47 -8.84
CA PRO A 243 19.09 3.48 -8.74
C PRO A 243 18.21 3.50 -10.00
N THR A 244 16.91 3.51 -9.82
CA THR A 244 15.93 3.61 -10.92
C THR A 244 15.12 4.89 -10.74
N ALA A 245 15.14 5.77 -11.73
CA ALA A 245 14.39 7.02 -11.74
C ALA A 245 13.18 6.96 -12.68
N ILE A 246 12.08 7.60 -12.29
CA ILE A 246 10.84 7.70 -13.06
C ILE A 246 10.41 9.17 -13.05
N ALA A 247 10.20 9.74 -14.23
CA ALA A 247 9.54 11.04 -14.36
C ALA A 247 8.02 10.86 -14.34
N THR A 248 7.32 11.68 -13.58
CA THR A 248 5.84 11.70 -13.56
C THR A 248 5.29 12.78 -14.51
N PRO A 249 4.03 12.66 -14.95
CA PRO A 249 3.38 13.72 -15.74
C PRO A 249 3.31 15.07 -15.02
N GLY A 250 3.35 15.08 -13.69
CA GLY A 250 3.38 16.30 -12.86
C GLY A 250 4.76 16.95 -12.73
N GLY A 251 5.79 16.39 -13.37
CA GLY A 251 7.16 16.92 -13.32
C GLY A 251 7.95 16.50 -12.07
N GLN A 252 7.37 15.70 -11.17
CA GLN A 252 8.12 15.08 -10.08
C GLN A 252 9.06 13.99 -10.62
N GLN A 253 10.19 13.79 -9.92
CA GLN A 253 11.10 12.70 -10.19
C GLN A 253 11.12 11.72 -9.01
N VAL A 254 10.75 10.47 -9.25
CA VAL A 254 10.77 9.40 -8.24
C VAL A 254 12.03 8.56 -8.45
N THR A 255 12.86 8.44 -7.42
CA THR A 255 14.06 7.60 -7.45
C THR A 255 13.95 6.49 -6.42
N PHE A 256 14.11 5.25 -6.87
CA PHE A 256 14.22 4.07 -6.04
C PHE A 256 15.69 3.68 -5.95
N SER A 257 16.20 3.47 -4.75
CA SER A 257 17.59 3.03 -4.54
C SER A 257 17.71 2.19 -3.27
N THR A 258 18.86 1.56 -3.08
CA THR A 258 19.20 0.84 -1.86
C THR A 258 20.52 1.32 -1.33
N GLU A 259 20.59 1.57 -0.03
CA GLU A 259 21.86 1.86 0.61
C GLU A 259 22.65 0.54 0.81
N PRO A 260 23.81 0.35 0.17
CA PRO A 260 24.44 -0.97 0.07
C PRO A 260 24.88 -1.56 1.41
N ARG A 261 25.19 -0.70 2.39
CA ARG A 261 25.70 -1.12 3.71
C ARG A 261 24.60 -1.59 4.66
N THR A 262 23.47 -0.90 4.60
CA THR A 262 22.34 -1.12 5.51
C THR A 262 21.24 -1.95 4.86
N LYS A 263 21.29 -2.12 3.53
CA LYS A 263 20.22 -2.67 2.69
C LYS A 263 18.90 -1.91 2.83
N THR A 264 18.96 -0.68 3.35
CA THR A 264 17.80 0.20 3.45
C THR A 264 17.34 0.59 2.06
N VAL A 265 16.07 0.35 1.76
CA VAL A 265 15.45 0.88 0.54
C VAL A 265 15.16 2.36 0.76
N LEU A 266 15.52 3.19 -0.21
CA LEU A 266 15.25 4.62 -0.24
C LEU A 266 14.36 4.93 -1.44
N ILE A 267 13.22 5.57 -1.18
CA ILE A 267 12.31 6.09 -2.19
C ILE A 267 12.27 7.61 -2.04
N SER A 268 12.84 8.31 -3.01
CA SER A 268 12.94 9.77 -3.00
C SER A 268 12.03 10.36 -4.07
N VAL A 269 11.28 11.40 -3.73
CA VAL A 269 10.51 12.21 -4.68
C VAL A 269 11.04 13.63 -4.65
N GLU A 270 11.51 14.11 -5.80
CA GLU A 270 11.88 15.51 -6.01
C GLU A 270 10.69 16.26 -6.60
N MET A 271 10.37 17.41 -5.99
CA MET A 271 9.33 18.30 -6.48
C MET A 271 9.86 19.15 -7.64
N PRO A 272 9.02 19.50 -8.63
CA PRO A 272 9.41 20.43 -9.67
C PRO A 272 9.79 21.79 -9.07
N ASN A 273 10.83 22.42 -9.63
CA ASN A 273 11.27 23.77 -9.27
C ASN A 273 10.31 24.86 -9.72
#